data_AF-A0A1S8DBZ4-F1
#
_entry.id   AF-A0A1S8DBZ4-F1
#
_cell.length_a   1.000
_cell.length_b   1.000
_cell.length_c   1.000
_cell.angle_alpha   90.00
_cell.angle_beta   90.00
_cell.angle_gamma   90.00
#
_symmetry.space_group_name_H-M   'P 1'
#
loop_
_entity.id
_entity.type
_entity.pdbx_description
1 polymer ?
#
loop_
_entity_poly.entity_id
_entity_poly.type
_entity_poly.pdbx_seq_one_letter_code
_entity_poly.pdbx_strand_id
1 'polypeptide(L)'
;MRVDNLILLVLAAIALFALYRAYGKARRARRERLIDTYRFPESIAAKVGKTYPHLSDAEVTRVMQGLREYFHLCNTAGRRMVSMPSQAVDVAWHEFILFTRKYECFCGKALGRFLHHTPAEAMRSPTSAQAGIKTAWRLSCLREGMQPRAAHRLPLLFAIDAQLNIVDGFRYALDCKRSPGDDYCAGHIGCSSGCGGGCGGDSSGGDGGCGGGGD
;
A
#
# COMPACT_ATOMS: atom_id res chain seq x y z
N MET A 1 -36.88 -33.72 -10.39
CA MET A 1 -35.75 -34.01 -9.46
C MET A 1 -36.35 -34.31 -8.10
N ARG A 2 -35.95 -35.40 -7.43
CA ARG A 2 -36.37 -35.67 -6.04
C ARG A 2 -35.75 -34.64 -5.10
N VAL A 3 -36.49 -34.23 -4.08
CA VAL A 3 -36.05 -33.25 -3.06
C VAL A 3 -34.73 -33.67 -2.42
N ASP A 4 -34.51 -34.97 -2.23
CA ASP A 4 -33.26 -35.53 -1.68
C ASP A 4 -32.04 -35.22 -2.55
N ASN A 5 -32.18 -35.26 -3.88
CA ASN A 5 -31.10 -34.91 -4.80
C ASN A 5 -30.77 -33.42 -4.72
N LEU A 6 -31.77 -32.57 -4.47
CA LEU A 6 -31.55 -31.13 -4.30
C LEU A 6 -30.80 -30.83 -3.00
N ILE A 7 -31.15 -31.52 -1.90
CA ILE A 7 -30.46 -31.39 -0.60
C ILE A 7 -28.99 -31.81 -0.72
N LEU A 8 -28.71 -32.96 -1.37
CA LEU A 8 -27.34 -33.43 -1.59
C LEU A 8 -26.51 -32.45 -2.44
N LEU A 9 -27.10 -31.86 -3.48
CA LEU A 9 -26.42 -30.85 -4.31
C LEU A 9 -26.10 -29.58 -3.51
N VAL A 10 -27.02 -29.11 -2.66
CA VAL A 10 -26.79 -27.94 -1.81
C VAL A 10 -25.68 -28.19 -0.79
N LEU A 11 -25.69 -29.36 -0.13
CA LEU A 11 -24.63 -29.73 0.82
C LEU A 11 -23.26 -29.84 0.13
N ALA A 12 -23.20 -30.43 -1.06
CA ALA A 12 -21.98 -30.49 -1.85
C ALA A 12 -21.47 -29.09 -2.24
N ALA A 13 -22.37 -28.18 -2.64
CA ALA A 13 -22.01 -26.80 -2.97
C ALA A 13 -21.46 -26.04 -1.75
N ILE A 14 -22.07 -26.20 -0.58
CA ILE A 14 -21.59 -25.60 0.68
C ILE A 14 -20.21 -26.15 1.05
N ALA A 15 -20.01 -27.47 0.95
CA ALA A 15 -18.73 -28.11 1.24
C ALA A 15 -17.63 -27.62 0.28
N LEU A 16 -17.91 -27.56 -1.03
CA LEU A 16 -16.98 -27.02 -2.02
C LEU A 16 -16.64 -25.55 -1.76
N PHE A 17 -17.64 -24.73 -1.40
CA PHE A 17 -17.41 -23.34 -1.04
C PHE A 17 -16.53 -23.20 0.20
N ALA A 18 -16.78 -23.99 1.25
CA ALA A 18 -15.96 -24.01 2.46
C ALA A 18 -14.52 -24.43 2.16
N LEU A 19 -14.31 -25.47 1.35
CA LEU A 19 -12.99 -25.92 0.90
C LEU A 19 -12.26 -24.84 0.09
N TYR A 20 -12.95 -24.17 -0.84
CA TYR A 20 -12.41 -23.06 -1.60
C TYR A 20 -11.97 -21.89 -0.69
N ARG A 21 -12.81 -21.54 0.29
CA ARG A 21 -12.49 -20.50 1.30
C ARG A 21 -11.28 -20.89 2.15
N ALA A 22 -11.21 -22.12 2.62
CA ALA A 22 -10.10 -22.65 3.42
C ALA A 22 -8.79 -22.67 2.62
N TYR A 23 -8.83 -23.14 1.37
CA TYR A 23 -7.69 -23.10 0.46
C TYR A 23 -7.21 -21.66 0.23
N GLY A 24 -8.13 -20.72 0.00
CA GLY A 24 -7.81 -19.31 -0.14
C GLY A 24 -7.14 -18.71 1.10
N LYS A 25 -7.59 -19.07 2.31
CA LYS A 25 -7.00 -18.63 3.57
C LYS A 25 -5.59 -19.23 3.76
N ALA A 26 -5.44 -20.53 3.56
CA ALA A 26 -4.16 -21.23 3.67
C ALA A 26 -3.12 -20.67 2.68
N ARG A 27 -3.54 -20.37 1.44
CA ARG A 27 -2.67 -19.76 0.43
C ARG A 27 -2.17 -18.38 0.83
N ARG A 28 -3.02 -17.53 1.44
CA ARG A 28 -2.62 -16.21 1.93
C ARG A 28 -1.62 -16.32 3.08
N ALA A 29 -1.90 -17.16 4.07
CA ALA A 29 -1.00 -17.39 5.20
C ALA A 29 0.38 -17.93 4.76
N ARG A 30 0.41 -18.84 3.77
CA ARG A 30 1.68 -19.33 3.20
C ARG A 30 2.51 -18.22 2.56
N ARG A 31 1.85 -17.30 1.86
CA ARG A 31 2.51 -16.15 1.21
C ARG A 31 3.05 -15.16 2.22
N GLU A 32 2.25 -14.80 3.22
CA GLU A 32 2.64 -13.93 4.32
C GLU A 32 3.88 -14.49 5.04
N ARG A 33 3.84 -15.78 5.42
CA ARG A 33 4.98 -16.44 6.05
C ARG A 33 6.24 -16.44 5.17
N LEU A 34 6.07 -16.62 3.85
CA LEU A 34 7.20 -16.53 2.92
C LEU A 34 7.78 -15.12 2.93
N ILE A 35 6.95 -14.09 2.85
CA ILE A 35 7.40 -12.69 2.93
C ILE A 35 8.10 -12.43 4.26
N ASP A 36 7.61 -12.94 5.39
CA ASP A 36 8.22 -12.73 6.71
C ASP A 36 9.62 -13.35 6.83
N THR A 37 9.75 -14.57 6.33
CA THR A 37 10.97 -15.38 6.46
C THR A 37 11.98 -15.18 5.32
N TYR A 38 11.61 -14.43 4.28
CA TYR A 38 12.48 -14.26 3.11
C TYR A 38 13.79 -13.55 3.48
N ARG A 39 14.92 -14.17 3.10
CA ARG A 39 16.26 -13.59 3.26
C ARG A 39 16.63 -12.82 1.99
N PHE A 40 16.61 -11.50 2.09
CA PHE A 40 17.07 -10.64 1.01
C PHE A 40 18.59 -10.74 0.85
N PRO A 41 19.12 -10.69 -0.40
CA PRO A 41 20.55 -10.53 -0.63
C PRO A 41 21.14 -9.34 0.15
N GLU A 42 22.27 -9.55 0.84
CA GLU A 42 22.94 -8.51 1.65
C GLU A 42 23.39 -7.31 0.82
N SER A 43 23.68 -7.52 -0.47
CA SER A 43 24.02 -6.47 -1.42
C SER A 43 22.92 -5.40 -1.55
N ILE A 44 21.66 -5.73 -1.27
CA ILE A 44 20.56 -4.75 -1.28
C ILE A 44 20.74 -3.74 -0.14
N ALA A 45 21.03 -4.21 1.07
CA ALA A 45 21.31 -3.34 2.20
C ALA A 45 22.59 -2.51 1.95
N ALA A 46 23.63 -3.14 1.40
CA ALA A 46 24.85 -2.43 1.02
C ALA A 46 24.61 -1.33 -0.03
N LYS A 47 23.72 -1.56 -1.00
CA LYS A 47 23.33 -0.56 -1.99
C LYS A 47 22.64 0.63 -1.33
N VAL A 48 21.71 0.39 -0.40
CA VAL A 48 21.03 1.46 0.36
C VAL A 48 22.05 2.29 1.13
N GLY A 49 22.95 1.66 1.89
CA GLY A 49 23.99 2.35 2.65
C GLY A 49 24.95 3.14 1.75
N LYS A 50 25.24 2.65 0.54
CA LYS A 50 26.04 3.39 -0.45
C LYS A 50 25.31 4.61 -1.02
N THR A 51 23.99 4.48 -1.28
CA THR A 51 23.18 5.60 -1.79
C THR A 51 22.96 6.67 -0.71
N TYR A 52 22.83 6.26 0.55
CA TYR A 52 22.63 7.15 1.69
C TYR A 52 23.72 6.94 2.76
N PRO A 53 24.94 7.47 2.57
CA PRO A 53 26.08 7.21 3.46
C PRO A 53 25.94 7.75 4.89
N HIS A 54 24.95 8.62 5.14
CA HIS A 54 24.66 9.17 6.46
C HIS A 54 23.84 8.22 7.33
N LEU A 55 23.26 7.16 6.75
CA LEU A 55 22.47 6.17 7.49
C LEU A 55 23.38 5.21 8.25
N SER A 56 23.03 4.95 9.50
CA SER A 56 23.58 3.87 10.31
C SER A 56 23.06 2.49 9.84
N ASP A 57 23.76 1.42 10.23
CA ASP A 57 23.35 0.04 9.93
C ASP A 57 21.93 -0.29 10.45
N ALA A 58 21.55 0.30 11.60
CA ALA A 58 20.21 0.15 12.17
C ALA A 58 19.14 0.81 11.28
N GLU A 59 19.44 1.96 10.70
CA GLU A 59 18.55 2.68 9.79
C GLU A 59 18.45 1.99 8.43
N VAL A 60 19.55 1.47 7.90
CA VAL A 60 19.53 0.59 6.71
C VAL A 60 18.68 -0.65 6.98
N THR A 61 18.80 -1.25 8.16
CA THR A 61 17.95 -2.38 8.57
C THR A 61 16.47 -1.98 8.61
N ARG A 62 16.15 -0.77 9.06
CA ARG A 62 14.78 -0.22 9.03
C ARG A 62 14.26 -0.05 7.61
N VAL A 63 15.10 0.38 6.66
CA VAL A 63 14.73 0.43 5.22
C VAL A 63 14.41 -0.98 4.70
N MET A 64 15.21 -1.99 5.06
CA MET A 64 14.95 -3.39 4.68
C MET A 64 13.65 -3.94 5.30
N GLN A 65 13.28 -3.51 6.50
CA GLN A 65 11.98 -3.80 7.09
C GLN A 65 10.85 -3.12 6.29
N GLY A 66 11.04 -1.87 5.86
CA GLY A 66 10.15 -1.17 4.94
C GLY A 66 9.95 -1.94 3.63
N LEU A 67 11.02 -2.45 3.01
CA LEU A 67 10.92 -3.26 1.79
C LEU A 67 10.04 -4.49 1.99
N ARG A 68 10.21 -5.19 3.12
CA ARG A 68 9.37 -6.34 3.47
C ARG A 68 7.91 -5.93 3.65
N GLU A 69 7.66 -4.83 4.35
CA GLU A 69 6.31 -4.29 4.57
C GLU A 69 5.63 -3.90 3.25
N TYR A 70 6.36 -3.30 2.31
CA TYR A 70 5.85 -3.00 0.98
C TYR A 70 5.37 -4.28 0.25
N PHE A 71 6.13 -5.38 0.31
CA PHE A 71 5.70 -6.64 -0.30
C PHE A 71 4.45 -7.23 0.37
N HIS A 72 4.26 -7.02 1.68
CA HIS A 72 3.00 -7.38 2.34
C HIS A 72 1.82 -6.57 1.80
N LEU A 73 2.01 -5.26 1.55
CA LEU A 73 0.98 -4.45 0.89
C LEU A 73 0.64 -4.99 -0.49
N CYS A 74 1.65 -5.30 -1.32
CA CYS A 74 1.44 -5.85 -2.65
C CYS A 74 0.72 -7.21 -2.63
N ASN A 75 1.06 -8.09 -1.70
CA ASN A 75 0.39 -9.38 -1.52
C ASN A 75 -1.08 -9.19 -1.13
N THR A 76 -1.35 -8.29 -0.18
CA THR A 76 -2.71 -7.97 0.29
C THR A 76 -3.55 -7.27 -0.78
N ALA A 77 -2.93 -6.41 -1.59
CA ALA A 77 -3.55 -5.69 -2.69
C ALA A 77 -4.00 -6.61 -3.83
N GLY A 78 -3.34 -7.76 -4.00
CA GLY A 78 -3.57 -8.67 -5.11
C GLY A 78 -3.14 -8.01 -6.43
N ARG A 79 -4.09 -7.80 -7.35
CA ARG A 79 -3.84 -7.16 -8.65
C ARG A 79 -4.02 -5.64 -8.64
N ARG A 80 -4.45 -5.05 -7.52
CA ARG A 80 -4.53 -3.59 -7.39
C ARG A 80 -3.13 -3.00 -7.34
N MET A 81 -2.95 -1.87 -7.99
CA MET A 81 -1.71 -1.10 -7.97
C MET A 81 -1.42 -0.56 -6.58
N VAL A 82 -0.15 -0.57 -6.18
CA VAL A 82 0.34 -0.03 -4.91
C VAL A 82 1.58 0.81 -5.24
N SER A 83 1.48 2.12 -5.08
CA SER A 83 2.65 3.00 -5.28
C SER A 83 3.62 2.85 -4.12
N MET A 84 4.91 3.04 -4.38
CA MET A 84 5.93 3.11 -3.34
C MET A 84 5.90 4.51 -2.70
N PRO A 85 5.64 4.64 -1.38
CA PRO A 85 5.58 5.94 -0.69
C PRO A 85 6.92 6.35 -0.04
N SER A 86 8.02 5.64 -0.31
CA SER A 86 9.34 5.93 0.27
C SER A 86 10.44 5.72 -0.76
N GLN A 87 11.32 6.71 -0.89
CA GLN A 87 12.45 6.71 -1.82
C GLN A 87 13.55 5.76 -1.35
N ALA A 88 13.85 5.75 -0.04
CA ALA A 88 14.84 4.84 0.51
C ALA A 88 14.43 3.37 0.32
N VAL A 89 13.14 3.07 0.52
CA VAL A 89 12.61 1.72 0.27
C VAL A 89 12.54 1.41 -1.23
N ASP A 90 12.29 2.40 -2.09
CA ASP A 90 12.31 2.23 -3.54
C ASP A 90 13.71 1.88 -4.05
N VAL A 91 14.77 2.49 -3.51
CA VAL A 91 16.18 2.13 -3.81
C VAL A 91 16.43 0.65 -3.48
N ALA A 92 15.97 0.18 -2.32
CA ALA A 92 16.11 -1.22 -1.93
C ALA A 92 15.32 -2.15 -2.86
N TRP A 93 14.11 -1.76 -3.27
CA TRP A 93 13.28 -2.54 -4.19
C TRP A 93 13.91 -2.61 -5.59
N HIS A 94 14.39 -1.48 -6.11
CA HIS A 94 15.11 -1.40 -7.38
C HIS A 94 16.31 -2.34 -7.42
N GLU A 95 17.13 -2.34 -6.37
CA GLU A 95 18.27 -3.24 -6.30
C GLU A 95 17.83 -4.71 -6.29
N PHE A 96 16.71 -5.04 -5.63
CA PHE A 96 16.19 -6.40 -5.64
C PHE A 96 15.74 -6.86 -7.04
N ILE A 97 15.17 -5.96 -7.86
CA ILE A 97 14.73 -6.27 -9.24
C ILE A 97 15.91 -6.74 -10.10
N LEU A 98 17.12 -6.24 -9.86
CA LEU A 98 18.32 -6.64 -10.60
C LEU A 98 18.70 -8.11 -10.36
N PHE A 99 18.25 -8.72 -9.25
CA PHE A 99 18.36 -10.16 -9.02
C PHE A 99 17.28 -10.93 -9.78
N THR A 100 17.18 -10.72 -11.10
CA THR A 100 16.04 -11.09 -11.95
C THR A 100 15.44 -12.47 -11.67
N ARG A 101 16.26 -13.53 -11.61
CA ARG A 101 15.81 -14.90 -11.28
C ARG A 101 15.25 -15.04 -9.85
N LYS A 102 15.92 -14.43 -8.86
CA LYS A 102 15.44 -14.45 -7.47
C LYS A 102 14.18 -13.62 -7.32
N TYR A 103 14.13 -12.46 -7.98
CA TYR A 103 12.99 -11.56 -7.96
C TYR A 103 11.75 -12.20 -8.60
N GLU A 104 11.90 -12.84 -9.76
CA GLU A 104 10.83 -13.59 -10.42
C GLU A 104 10.30 -14.73 -9.53
N CYS A 105 11.21 -15.54 -8.97
CA CYS A 105 10.87 -16.64 -8.07
C CYS A 105 10.14 -16.14 -6.81
N PHE A 106 10.64 -15.07 -6.20
CA PHE A 106 10.02 -14.40 -5.07
C PHE A 106 8.61 -13.92 -5.43
N CYS A 107 8.46 -13.16 -6.52
CA CYS A 107 7.17 -12.65 -6.96
C CYS A 107 6.15 -13.78 -7.23
N GLY A 108 6.57 -14.85 -7.93
CA GLY A 108 5.73 -16.01 -8.19
C GLY A 108 5.24 -16.70 -6.92
N LYS A 109 6.11 -16.90 -5.93
CA LYS A 109 5.78 -17.61 -4.69
C LYS A 109 5.08 -16.72 -3.66
N ALA A 110 5.62 -15.53 -3.41
CA ALA A 110 5.18 -14.58 -2.39
C ALA A 110 3.92 -13.81 -2.81
N LEU A 111 3.84 -13.39 -4.08
CA LEU A 111 2.78 -12.52 -4.57
C LEU A 111 1.80 -13.26 -5.49
N GLY A 112 2.25 -14.37 -6.11
CA GLY A 112 1.45 -15.13 -7.07
C GLY A 112 1.40 -14.54 -8.47
N ARG A 113 2.23 -13.54 -8.74
CA ARG A 113 2.34 -12.81 -10.00
C ARG A 113 3.65 -12.06 -10.00
N PHE A 114 4.16 -11.73 -11.17
CA PHE A 114 5.25 -10.78 -11.27
C PHE A 114 4.79 -9.40 -10.76
N LEU A 115 5.65 -8.71 -10.00
CA LEU A 115 5.42 -7.34 -9.58
C LEU A 115 6.28 -6.45 -10.46
N HIS A 116 5.64 -5.83 -11.45
CA HIS A 116 6.30 -4.86 -12.31
C HIS A 116 6.54 -3.58 -11.52
N HIS A 117 7.74 -3.03 -11.66
CA HIS A 117 8.07 -1.68 -11.23
C HIS A 117 7.79 -0.72 -12.39
N THR A 118 7.20 0.43 -12.08
CA THR A 118 6.98 1.51 -13.04
C THR A 118 7.37 2.79 -12.33
N PRO A 119 8.49 3.43 -12.72
CA PRO A 119 8.92 4.70 -12.15
C PRO A 119 7.82 5.75 -12.26
N ALA A 120 7.81 6.72 -11.35
CA ALA A 120 6.77 7.73 -11.30
C ALA A 120 6.72 8.57 -12.57
N GLU A 121 7.89 8.86 -13.14
CA GLU A 121 8.09 9.58 -14.40
C GLU A 121 7.50 8.83 -15.61
N ALA A 122 7.39 7.51 -15.51
CA ALA A 122 6.87 6.63 -16.56
C ALA A 122 5.38 6.27 -16.37
N MET A 123 4.70 6.80 -15.34
CA MET A 123 3.28 6.53 -15.11
C MET A 123 2.40 7.23 -16.16
N ARG A 124 1.43 6.48 -16.72
CA ARG A 124 0.53 6.92 -17.80
C ARG A 124 -0.35 8.13 -17.45
N SER A 125 -0.63 8.36 -16.17
CA SER A 125 -1.40 9.53 -15.71
C SER A 125 -1.16 9.83 -14.22
N PRO A 126 -1.26 11.11 -13.79
CA PRO A 126 -1.22 11.48 -12.39
C PRO A 126 -2.33 10.81 -11.54
N THR A 127 -3.49 10.51 -12.14
CA THR A 127 -4.61 9.84 -11.47
C THR A 127 -4.30 8.39 -11.09
N SER A 128 -3.51 7.69 -11.91
CA SER A 128 -3.07 6.32 -11.62
C SER A 128 -2.13 6.29 -10.41
N ALA A 129 -1.15 7.21 -10.38
CA ALA A 129 -0.27 7.42 -9.24
C ALA A 129 -1.06 7.68 -7.94
N GLN A 130 -2.09 8.54 -8.02
CA GLN A 130 -2.97 8.85 -6.89
C GLN A 130 -3.78 7.62 -6.41
N ALA A 131 -4.28 6.77 -7.30
CA ALA A 131 -4.99 5.56 -6.90
C ALA A 131 -4.06 4.54 -6.20
N GLY A 132 -2.82 4.43 -6.69
CA GLY A 132 -1.80 3.56 -6.11
C GLY A 132 -1.36 4.01 -4.72
N ILE A 133 -1.15 5.32 -4.51
CA ILE A 133 -0.78 5.86 -3.19
C ILE A 133 -1.92 5.75 -2.18
N LYS A 134 -3.19 5.95 -2.60
CA LYS A 134 -4.38 5.71 -1.75
C LYS A 134 -4.48 4.25 -1.30
N THR A 135 -4.16 3.32 -2.21
CA THR A 135 -4.13 1.90 -1.88
C THR A 135 -3.02 1.59 -0.87
N ALA A 136 -1.82 2.15 -1.08
CA ALA A 136 -0.69 1.99 -0.17
C ALA A 136 -1.02 2.53 1.23
N TRP A 137 -1.59 3.74 1.33
CA TRP A 137 -2.02 4.35 2.59
C TRP A 137 -3.01 3.46 3.34
N ARG A 138 -4.11 3.10 2.68
CA ARG A 138 -5.17 2.27 3.29
C ARG A 138 -4.59 0.96 3.84
N LEU A 139 -3.78 0.27 3.05
CA LEU A 139 -3.23 -1.03 3.46
C LEU A 139 -2.20 -0.88 4.58
N SER A 140 -1.35 0.16 4.53
CA SER A 140 -0.36 0.42 5.57
C SER A 140 -1.04 0.71 6.91
N CYS A 141 -2.05 1.59 6.93
CA CYS A 141 -2.82 1.87 8.13
C CYS A 141 -3.45 0.59 8.71
N LEU A 142 -4.10 -0.22 7.87
CA LEU A 142 -4.76 -1.44 8.33
C LEU A 142 -3.77 -2.47 8.91
N ARG A 143 -2.58 -2.60 8.32
CA ARG A 143 -1.54 -3.51 8.83
C ARG A 143 -0.95 -3.06 10.15
N GLU A 144 -0.90 -1.74 10.37
CA GLU A 144 -0.46 -1.16 11.63
C GLU A 144 -1.58 -0.96 12.65
N GLY A 145 -2.77 -1.53 12.42
CA GLY A 145 -3.89 -1.49 13.37
C GLY A 145 -4.60 -0.14 13.43
N MET A 146 -4.39 0.74 12.44
CA MET A 146 -4.98 2.07 12.37
C MET A 146 -6.14 2.14 11.36
N GLN A 147 -7.13 2.97 11.65
CA GLN A 147 -8.16 3.29 10.67
C GLN A 147 -7.64 4.32 9.66
N PRO A 148 -7.71 4.07 8.34
CA PRO A 148 -7.15 4.97 7.32
C PRO A 148 -7.71 6.41 7.33
N ARG A 149 -8.93 6.60 7.83
CA ARG A 149 -9.62 7.90 7.93
C ARG A 149 -9.37 8.62 9.25
N ALA A 150 -8.87 7.92 10.26
CA ALA A 150 -8.63 8.42 11.61
C ALA A 150 -7.22 8.00 12.08
N ALA A 151 -6.25 8.08 11.17
CA ALA A 151 -4.87 7.76 11.47
C ALA A 151 -4.28 8.85 12.37
N HIS A 152 -3.82 8.47 13.56
CA HIS A 152 -3.21 9.37 14.53
C HIS A 152 -1.69 9.50 14.37
N ARG A 153 -1.08 8.64 13.54
CA ARG A 153 0.34 8.66 13.17
C ARG A 153 0.50 8.20 11.72
N LEU A 154 1.62 8.57 11.10
CA LEU A 154 1.99 8.07 9.77
C LEU A 154 2.40 6.59 9.86
N PRO A 155 1.94 5.73 8.94
CA PRO A 155 2.48 4.38 8.80
C PRO A 155 3.98 4.40 8.44
N LEU A 156 4.72 3.35 8.77
CA LEU A 156 6.16 3.18 8.57
C LEU A 156 6.60 3.66 7.18
N LEU A 157 5.97 3.15 6.13
CA LEU A 157 6.35 3.44 4.76
C LEU A 157 6.17 4.91 4.36
N PHE A 158 5.25 5.63 5.01
CA PHE A 158 5.05 7.07 4.80
C PHE A 158 5.92 7.92 5.74
N ALA A 159 6.37 7.36 6.86
CA ALA A 159 7.14 8.09 7.86
C ALA A 159 8.66 7.95 7.65
N ILE A 160 9.12 6.84 7.05
CA ILE A 160 10.52 6.42 7.08
C ILE A 160 11.47 7.44 6.43
N ASP A 161 11.10 8.02 5.28
CA ASP A 161 11.95 8.99 4.58
C ASP A 161 12.22 10.23 5.44
N ALA A 162 11.17 10.78 6.06
CA ALA A 162 11.28 11.93 6.95
C ALA A 162 12.02 11.59 8.26
N GLN A 163 11.79 10.39 8.82
CA GLN A 163 12.46 9.93 10.05
C GLN A 163 13.97 9.73 9.86
N LEU A 164 14.38 9.28 8.67
CA LEU A 164 15.78 9.01 8.34
C LEU A 164 16.48 10.22 7.69
N ASN A 165 15.80 11.36 7.56
CA ASN A 165 16.32 12.56 6.88
C ASN A 165 16.82 12.32 5.45
N ILE A 166 16.08 11.52 4.69
CA ILE A 166 16.40 11.23 3.29
C ILE A 166 16.25 12.51 2.46
N VAL A 167 17.33 12.92 1.78
CA VAL A 167 17.42 14.21 1.08
C VAL A 167 16.44 14.31 -0.08
N ASP A 168 16.31 13.24 -0.86
CA ASP A 168 15.38 13.12 -1.98
C ASP A 168 14.05 12.45 -1.60
N GLY A 169 13.80 12.29 -0.29
CA GLY A 169 12.71 11.52 0.29
C GLY A 169 11.37 12.26 0.31
N PHE A 170 10.30 11.50 0.47
CA PHE A 170 8.95 12.07 0.61
C PHE A 170 8.66 12.48 2.05
N ARG A 171 8.14 13.70 2.24
CA ARG A 171 7.66 14.20 3.54
C ARG A 171 6.15 14.24 3.53
N TYR A 172 5.51 13.56 4.48
CA TYR A 172 4.05 13.53 4.59
C TYR A 172 3.61 14.23 5.88
N ALA A 173 2.51 14.98 5.79
CA ALA A 173 1.87 15.60 6.95
C ALA A 173 0.44 15.05 7.13
N LEU A 174 0.05 14.77 8.38
CA LEU A 174 -1.31 14.35 8.71
C LEU A 174 -2.30 15.52 8.65
N ASP A 175 -1.90 16.69 9.15
CA ASP A 175 -2.70 17.91 9.16
C ASP A 175 -2.09 18.96 8.22
N CYS A 176 -2.69 19.07 7.05
CA CYS A 176 -2.22 19.92 5.96
C CYS A 176 -2.64 21.38 6.15
N LYS A 177 -3.55 21.68 7.10
CA LYS A 177 -3.91 23.07 7.44
C LYS A 177 -2.82 23.76 8.27
N ARG A 178 -1.92 22.98 8.89
CA ARG A 178 -0.91 23.46 9.84
C ARG A 178 0.52 23.48 9.30
N SER A 179 0.77 22.87 8.14
CA SER A 179 2.09 22.83 7.48
C SER A 179 1.98 23.38 6.05
N PRO A 180 2.29 24.68 5.81
CA PRO A 180 2.21 25.30 4.49
C PRO A 180 3.44 25.05 3.59
N GLY A 181 4.22 23.98 3.85
CA GLY A 181 5.41 23.62 3.09
C GLY A 181 5.15 22.62 1.95
N ASP A 182 6.23 22.16 1.29
CA ASP A 182 6.21 21.15 0.20
C ASP A 182 5.80 19.71 0.66
N ASP A 183 5.15 19.58 1.82
CA ASP A 183 4.77 18.29 2.41
C ASP A 183 3.55 17.69 1.68
N TYR A 184 3.62 16.39 1.40
CA TYR A 184 2.50 15.63 0.83
C TYR A 184 1.37 15.44 1.86
N CYS A 185 0.16 15.84 1.48
CA CYS A 185 -1.00 15.80 2.37
C CYS A 185 -1.56 14.38 2.54
N ALA A 186 -1.31 13.74 3.69
CA ALA A 186 -1.82 12.39 3.98
C ALA A 186 -3.34 12.37 4.22
N GLY A 187 -3.92 13.44 4.78
CA GLY A 187 -5.36 13.57 5.01
C GLY A 187 -6.20 13.44 3.72
N HIS A 188 -5.70 13.97 2.60
CA HIS A 188 -6.37 13.86 1.29
C HIS A 188 -6.23 12.46 0.66
N ILE A 189 -5.19 11.71 1.03
CA ILE A 189 -4.97 10.32 0.58
C ILE A 189 -5.97 9.37 1.27
N GLY A 190 -6.32 9.64 2.54
CA GLY A 190 -7.32 8.88 3.29
C GLY A 190 -8.77 9.09 2.82
N CYS A 191 -9.06 10.17 2.10
CA CYS A 191 -10.39 10.48 1.58
C CYS A 191 -10.73 9.67 0.32
N SER A 192 -11.78 8.85 0.43
CA SER A 192 -12.30 7.99 -0.64
C SER A 192 -13.26 8.69 -1.60
N SER A 193 -13.54 9.98 -1.45
CA SER A 193 -14.36 10.71 -2.41
C SER A 193 -13.57 10.87 -3.71
N GLY A 194 -14.17 10.36 -4.79
CA GLY A 194 -13.80 10.76 -6.14
C GLY A 194 -13.87 12.29 -6.26
N CYS A 195 -13.03 12.82 -7.13
CA CYS A 195 -12.88 14.25 -7.38
C CYS A 195 -14.25 14.94 -7.52
N GLY A 196 -14.52 15.94 -6.68
CA GLY A 196 -15.72 16.78 -6.76
C GLY A 196 -16.29 17.15 -5.39
N GLY A 197 -15.63 18.08 -4.68
CA GLY A 197 -16.17 18.66 -3.44
C GLY A 197 -15.12 18.74 -2.35
N GLY A 198 -14.68 19.96 -2.06
CA GLY A 198 -13.73 20.25 -0.98
C GLY A 198 -14.26 19.77 0.36
N CYS A 199 -13.38 19.17 1.17
CA CYS A 199 -13.64 18.97 2.59
C CYS A 199 -13.29 20.28 3.32
N GLY A 200 -14.12 21.29 3.12
CA GLY A 200 -14.24 22.43 4.03
C GLY A 200 -15.35 22.09 5.01
N GLY A 201 -15.00 21.58 6.19
CA GLY A 201 -15.89 21.70 7.33
C GLY A 201 -15.70 23.09 7.89
N ASP A 202 -16.77 23.89 7.90
CA ASP A 202 -16.99 25.01 8.83
C ASP A 202 -18.50 25.19 9.02
N SER A 203 -18.90 25.23 10.28
CA SER A 203 -20.26 25.48 10.75
C SER A 203 -20.56 26.98 10.67
N SER A 204 -21.59 27.37 9.90
CA SER A 204 -22.31 28.64 10.11
C SER A 204 -23.63 28.61 9.35
N GLY A 205 -24.71 28.96 10.04
CA GLY A 205 -26.08 28.93 9.54
C GLY A 205 -26.36 29.94 8.42
N GLY A 206 -27.52 29.76 7.78
CA GLY A 206 -28.08 30.68 6.80
C GLY A 206 -29.24 30.05 6.06
N ASP A 207 -30.37 30.74 6.07
CA ASP A 207 -31.71 30.31 5.68
C ASP A 207 -31.89 29.77 4.26
N GLY A 208 -32.99 29.03 4.09
CA GLY A 208 -33.45 28.48 2.84
C GLY A 208 -33.85 29.52 1.80
N GLY A 209 -33.83 29.07 0.54
CA GLY A 209 -34.35 29.79 -0.61
C GLY A 209 -34.47 28.84 -1.79
N CYS A 210 -35.69 28.37 -2.06
CA CYS A 210 -36.04 27.65 -3.29
C CYS A 210 -36.43 28.66 -4.39
N GLY A 211 -35.83 28.52 -5.57
CA GLY A 211 -36.29 29.04 -6.86
C GLY A 211 -35.50 28.29 -7.95
N GLY A 212 -36.04 27.73 -9.03
CA GLY A 212 -37.26 28.05 -9.78
C GLY A 212 -36.84 28.64 -11.14
N GLY A 213 -37.04 27.89 -12.24
CA GLY A 213 -36.77 28.26 -13.64
C GLY A 213 -35.94 27.17 -14.35
N GLY A 214 -36.42 26.47 -15.39
CA GLY A 214 -36.79 27.00 -16.72
C GLY A 214 -35.47 27.25 -17.48
N ASP A 215 -35.10 26.55 -18.55
CA ASP A 215 -35.87 26.00 -19.68
C ASP A 215 -35.22 24.71 -20.23
#